data_AF-A0A7S3HGE8-F1
#
_entry.id   AF-A0A7S3HGE8-F1
#
_cell.length_a   1.000
_cell.length_b   1.000
_cell.length_c   1.000
_cell.angle_alpha   90.00
_cell.angle_beta   90.00
_cell.angle_gamma   90.00
#
_symmetry.space_group_name_H-M   'P 1'
#
loop_
_entity.id
_entity.type
_entity.pdbx_description
1 polymer ?
#
loop_
_entity_poly.entity_id
_entity_poly.type
_entity_poly.pdbx_seq_one_letter_code
_entity_poly.pdbx_strand_id
1 'polypeptide(L)'
;QPPRRLLAEAAIDEVESRGAEEEEVPQAAAKPSEGVQRMLQPAAPELSVDSEEIGRKVRSTVVDIIGLDDLTDDTPLMMAGLTSQSAVLLRNALTKQMGGGNLPFTMMFDFPSVSALTDYFVTRS
;
A
#
# COMPACT_ATOMS: atom_id res chain seq x y z
N GLN A 1 -42.55 39.62 46.90
CA GLN A 1 -42.35 38.98 48.23
C GLN A 1 -42.27 37.46 48.04
N PRO A 2 -41.41 36.76 48.79
CA PRO A 2 -41.04 35.34 48.57
C PRO A 2 -41.93 34.37 49.37
N PRO A 3 -41.65 33.05 49.35
CA PRO A 3 -40.99 32.54 50.56
C PRO A 3 -39.83 31.54 50.34
N ARG A 4 -39.03 31.48 51.40
CA ARG A 4 -37.79 30.73 51.66
C ARG A 4 -37.97 29.21 51.80
N ARG A 5 -36.98 28.45 51.31
CA ARG A 5 -36.46 27.15 51.82
C ARG A 5 -35.06 27.01 51.22
N LEU A 6 -33.96 27.35 51.90
CA LEU A 6 -33.21 26.65 52.95
C LEU A 6 -32.77 25.21 52.60
N LEU A 7 -31.45 24.99 52.73
CA LEU A 7 -30.65 23.74 52.69
C LEU A 7 -30.21 23.32 51.26
N ALA A 8 -28.92 23.08 50.95
CA ALA A 8 -27.81 22.68 51.79
C ALA A 8 -26.44 23.11 51.21
N GLU A 9 -25.54 23.53 52.11
CA GLU A 9 -24.11 23.29 52.01
C GLU A 9 -23.82 21.84 51.64
N ALA A 10 -22.89 21.64 50.71
CA ALA A 10 -21.85 20.61 50.78
C ALA A 10 -21.07 20.64 49.47
N ALA A 11 -19.99 21.43 49.45
CA ALA A 11 -18.89 21.15 48.54
C ALA A 11 -18.20 19.88 49.07
N ILE A 12 -18.57 18.76 48.46
CA ILE A 12 -17.96 17.43 48.53
C ILE A 12 -17.80 17.01 47.06
N ASP A 13 -16.76 16.38 46.57
CA ASP A 13 -15.64 15.66 47.14
C ASP A 13 -14.55 15.68 46.05
N GLU A 14 -13.34 16.10 46.42
CA GLU A 14 -12.15 15.80 45.64
C GLU A 14 -11.78 14.35 46.02
N VAL A 15 -11.80 13.42 45.05
CA VAL A 15 -10.91 12.24 44.89
C VAL A 15 -11.56 11.19 43.99
N GLU A 16 -10.97 10.95 42.82
CA GLU A 16 -10.71 9.61 42.26
C GLU A 16 -9.61 9.78 41.19
N SER A 17 -8.33 9.69 41.56
CA SER A 17 -7.50 8.49 41.34
C SER A 17 -8.13 7.38 40.50
N ARG A 18 -7.74 7.32 39.21
CA ARG A 18 -7.56 6.13 38.36
C ARG A 18 -7.18 6.65 36.97
N GLY A 19 -5.98 6.41 36.46
CA GLY A 19 -5.42 5.08 36.20
C GLY A 19 -5.82 4.70 34.79
N ALA A 20 -4.87 4.88 33.85
CA ALA A 20 -4.70 4.25 32.55
C ALA A 20 -5.95 3.95 31.70
N GLU A 21 -5.95 4.50 30.48
CA GLU A 21 -6.61 3.99 29.26
C GLU A 21 -6.26 5.03 28.17
N GLU A 22 -5.04 5.04 27.62
CA GLU A 22 -4.74 4.35 26.36
C GLU A 22 -6.00 4.13 25.53
N GLU A 23 -6.44 5.20 24.85
CA GLU A 23 -7.41 5.10 23.77
C GLU A 23 -6.70 4.43 22.58
N GLU A 24 -6.65 3.09 22.64
CA GLU A 24 -6.37 2.23 21.51
C GLU A 24 -7.33 2.62 20.39
N VAL A 25 -6.79 3.34 19.40
CA VAL A 25 -7.38 3.37 18.06
C VAL A 25 -7.56 1.92 17.61
N PRO A 26 -8.79 1.45 17.35
CA PRO A 26 -9.01 0.09 16.93
C PRO A 26 -8.30 -0.09 15.59
N GLN A 27 -7.16 -0.77 15.65
CA GLN A 27 -6.48 -1.38 14.54
C GLN A 27 -7.47 -2.40 13.97
N ALA A 28 -8.34 -1.92 13.08
CA ALA A 28 -9.25 -2.75 12.32
C ALA A 28 -8.38 -3.74 11.55
N ALA A 29 -8.40 -4.97 12.04
CA ALA A 29 -7.72 -6.13 11.53
C ALA A 29 -7.79 -6.19 10.00
N ALA A 30 -6.75 -5.67 9.34
CA ALA A 30 -6.28 -6.28 8.12
C ALA A 30 -5.76 -7.65 8.55
N LYS A 31 -6.65 -8.65 8.49
CA LYS A 31 -6.26 -10.06 8.59
C LYS A 31 -4.98 -10.21 7.77
N PRO A 32 -3.93 -10.87 8.28
CA PRO A 32 -2.86 -11.27 7.40
C PRO A 32 -3.56 -12.10 6.33
N SER A 33 -3.54 -11.63 5.09
CA SER A 33 -3.88 -12.47 3.96
C SER A 33 -2.72 -13.46 3.79
N GLU A 34 -2.52 -14.31 4.80
CA GLU A 34 -2.03 -15.68 4.71
C GLU A 34 -3.01 -16.43 3.83
N GLY A 35 -2.92 -16.18 2.52
CA GLY A 35 -3.91 -16.62 1.55
C GLY A 35 -3.47 -16.53 0.10
N VAL A 36 -2.26 -16.03 -0.18
CA VAL A 36 -1.52 -16.33 -1.42
C VAL A 36 -0.06 -16.60 -1.06
N GLN A 37 0.15 -17.51 -0.12
CA GLN A 37 1.43 -18.19 -0.06
C GLN A 37 1.50 -19.18 -1.24
N ARG A 38 2.58 -19.08 -2.02
CA ARG A 38 3.33 -20.24 -2.57
C ARG A 38 2.95 -20.79 -3.95
N MET A 39 2.77 -19.98 -4.99
CA MET A 39 2.89 -20.50 -6.37
C MET A 39 3.40 -19.49 -7.41
N LEU A 40 4.52 -18.80 -7.19
CA LEU A 40 5.30 -18.26 -8.30
C LEU A 40 6.76 -18.64 -8.06
N GLN A 41 7.29 -19.37 -9.04
CA GLN A 41 8.50 -20.19 -9.03
C GLN A 41 9.79 -19.36 -8.93
N PRO A 42 10.94 -19.99 -8.62
CA PRO A 42 12.24 -19.36 -8.85
C PRO A 42 12.46 -19.25 -10.37
N ALA A 43 12.05 -18.14 -10.96
CA ALA A 43 12.36 -17.82 -12.34
C ALA A 43 13.72 -17.11 -12.38
N ALA A 44 14.80 -17.90 -12.43
CA ALA A 44 16.08 -17.44 -12.95
C ALA A 44 16.85 -18.64 -13.55
N PRO A 45 17.59 -18.49 -14.67
CA PRO A 45 17.62 -17.40 -15.64
C PRO A 45 17.67 -17.91 -17.10
N GLU A 46 16.66 -17.61 -17.91
CA GLU A 46 16.85 -17.43 -19.35
C GLU A 46 16.18 -16.10 -19.67
N LEU A 47 16.85 -15.00 -19.30
CA LEU A 47 16.43 -13.66 -19.66
C LEU A 47 16.57 -13.54 -21.18
N SER A 48 15.52 -13.92 -21.90
CA SER A 48 15.30 -13.43 -23.25
C SER A 48 15.50 -11.92 -23.20
N VAL A 49 16.22 -11.36 -24.17
CA VAL A 49 16.57 -9.93 -24.23
C VAL A 49 15.37 -9.01 -23.95
N ASP A 50 14.17 -9.47 -24.32
CA ASP A 50 12.88 -8.83 -24.05
C ASP A 50 12.56 -8.65 -22.56
N SER A 51 12.86 -9.63 -21.69
CA SER A 51 12.54 -9.56 -20.25
C SER A 51 13.37 -8.50 -19.53
N GLU A 52 14.66 -8.40 -19.84
CA GLU A 52 15.53 -7.38 -19.25
C GLU A 52 15.15 -5.97 -19.72
N GLU A 53 14.81 -5.82 -21.01
CA GLU A 53 14.36 -4.53 -21.56
C GLU A 53 13.02 -4.10 -20.96
N ILE A 54 12.05 -5.02 -20.84
CA ILE A 54 10.76 -4.76 -20.21
C ILE A 54 10.96 -4.40 -18.74
N GLY A 55 11.76 -5.16 -17.99
CA GLY A 55 12.02 -4.89 -16.58
C GLY A 55 12.66 -3.52 -16.36
N ARG A 56 13.60 -3.14 -17.22
CA ARG A 56 14.20 -1.80 -17.19
C ARG A 56 13.18 -0.69 -17.43
N LYS A 57 12.27 -0.85 -18.40
CA LYS A 57 11.19 0.11 -18.68
C LYS A 57 10.22 0.23 -17.51
N VAL A 58 9.79 -0.90 -16.94
CA VAL A 58 8.90 -0.92 -15.78
C VAL A 58 9.55 -0.21 -14.60
N ARG A 59 10.78 -0.60 -14.24
CA ARG A 59 11.53 0.02 -13.14
C ARG A 59 11.69 1.52 -13.32
N SER A 60 12.16 1.95 -14.49
CA SER A 60 12.33 3.38 -14.80
C SER A 60 11.03 4.15 -14.59
N THR A 61 9.92 3.62 -15.11
CA THR A 61 8.61 4.27 -14.97
C THR A 61 8.16 4.38 -13.52
N VAL A 62 8.41 3.34 -12.72
CA VAL A 62 8.07 3.36 -11.29
C VAL A 62 8.92 4.39 -10.55
N VAL A 63 10.23 4.41 -10.77
CA VAL A 63 11.17 5.37 -10.20
C VAL A 63 10.79 6.80 -10.56
N ASP A 64 10.46 7.06 -11.83
CA ASP A 64 10.05 8.38 -12.31
C ASP A 64 8.76 8.91 -11.63
N ILE A 65 7.84 8.01 -11.29
CA ILE A 65 6.53 8.37 -10.72
C ILE A 65 6.59 8.50 -9.20
N ILE A 66 7.33 7.61 -8.54
CA ILE A 66 7.48 7.62 -7.08
C ILE A 66 8.54 8.63 -6.65
N GLY A 67 9.53 8.94 -7.50
CA GLY A 67 10.65 9.81 -7.18
C GLY A 67 11.70 9.13 -6.30
N LEU A 68 11.91 7.82 -6.47
CA LEU A 68 12.86 7.02 -5.70
C LEU A 68 14.04 6.58 -6.57
N ASP A 69 15.26 6.98 -6.24
CA ASP A 69 16.44 6.66 -7.05
C ASP A 69 16.87 5.18 -6.99
N ASP A 70 16.61 4.51 -5.86
CA ASP A 70 17.04 3.12 -5.62
C ASP A 70 15.84 2.24 -5.28
N LEU A 71 15.37 1.49 -6.27
CA LEU A 71 14.28 0.53 -6.16
C LEU A 71 14.77 -0.85 -6.59
N THR A 72 14.66 -1.84 -5.70
CA THR A 72 14.96 -3.23 -6.05
C THR A 72 13.74 -3.90 -6.68
N ASP A 73 13.99 -4.89 -7.55
CA ASP A 73 12.92 -5.48 -8.36
C ASP A 73 11.89 -6.28 -7.53
N ASP A 74 12.29 -6.74 -6.35
CA ASP A 74 11.45 -7.46 -5.37
C ASP A 74 10.78 -6.55 -4.34
N THR A 75 11.12 -5.26 -4.30
CA THR A 75 10.54 -4.33 -3.32
C THR A 75 9.05 -4.17 -3.59
N PRO A 76 8.19 -4.34 -2.55
CA PRO A 76 6.78 -4.02 -2.68
C PRO A 76 6.57 -2.55 -3.04
N LEU A 77 5.88 -2.27 -4.14
CA LEU A 77 5.71 -0.91 -4.67
C LEU A 77 5.04 0.01 -3.66
N MET A 78 4.10 -0.49 -2.85
CA MET A 78 3.49 0.29 -1.77
C MET A 78 4.51 0.72 -0.70
N MET A 79 5.48 -0.14 -0.38
CA MET A 79 6.59 0.21 0.52
C MET A 79 7.56 1.20 -0.12
N ALA A 80 7.74 1.11 -1.44
CA ALA A 80 8.54 2.08 -2.18
C ALA A 80 7.91 3.48 -2.23
N GLY A 81 6.64 3.64 -1.85
CA GLY A 81 5.93 4.92 -1.89
C GLY A 81 4.84 5.00 -2.96
N LEU A 82 4.48 3.88 -3.59
CA LEU A 82 3.34 3.84 -4.50
C LEU A 82 2.03 4.02 -3.70
N THR A 83 1.38 5.15 -3.94
CA THR A 83 0.05 5.50 -3.44
C THR A 83 -1.04 5.23 -4.47
N SER A 84 -2.31 5.30 -4.06
CA SER A 84 -3.47 5.17 -4.95
C SER A 84 -3.48 6.20 -6.10
N GLN A 85 -2.93 7.40 -5.88
CA GLN A 85 -2.86 8.43 -6.92
C GLN A 85 -1.75 8.13 -7.93
N SER A 86 -0.55 7.79 -7.45
CA SER A 86 0.57 7.39 -8.31
C SER A 86 0.31 6.08 -9.05
N ALA A 87 -0.51 5.19 -8.49
CA ALA A 87 -0.97 3.97 -9.14
C ALA A 87 -1.69 4.24 -10.47
N VAL A 88 -2.58 5.24 -10.51
CA VAL A 88 -3.27 5.61 -11.75
C VAL A 88 -2.28 6.16 -12.79
N LEU A 89 -1.31 6.96 -12.36
CA LEU A 89 -0.26 7.49 -13.23
C LEU A 89 0.61 6.37 -13.81
N LEU A 90 1.06 5.45 -12.95
CA LEU A 90 1.90 4.32 -13.32
C LEU A 90 1.19 3.42 -14.34
N ARG A 91 -0.08 3.10 -14.08
CA ARG A 91 -0.90 2.35 -15.03
C ARG A 91 -0.95 3.01 -16.41
N ASN A 92 -1.21 4.32 -16.45
CA ASN A 92 -1.34 5.06 -17.71
C ASN A 92 0.01 5.13 -18.45
N ALA A 93 1.10 5.35 -17.72
CA ALA A 93 2.45 5.36 -18.27
C ALA A 93 2.85 3.99 -18.85
N LEU A 94 2.63 2.90 -18.10
CA LEU A 94 2.88 1.54 -18.57
C LEU A 94 2.01 1.16 -19.76
N THR A 95 0.73 1.54 -19.77
CA THR A 95 -0.17 1.32 -20.93
C THR A 95 0.39 2.00 -22.18
N LYS A 96 0.92 3.23 -22.04
CA LYS A 96 1.50 3.99 -23.15
C LYS A 96 2.84 3.41 -23.62
N GLN A 97 3.71 2.98 -22.70
CA GLN A 97 5.03 2.44 -23.04
C GLN A 97 4.99 1.03 -23.62
N MET A 98 4.14 0.17 -23.06
CA MET A 98 4.04 -1.24 -23.45
C MET A 98 3.15 -1.46 -24.68
N GLY A 99 2.50 -0.42 -25.19
CA GLY A 99 1.74 -0.46 -26.46
C GLY A 99 0.52 -1.40 -26.47
N GLY A 100 0.11 -1.90 -25.30
CA GLY A 100 -0.93 -2.92 -25.15
C GLY A 100 -2.18 -2.40 -24.44
N GLY A 101 -3.34 -2.96 -24.79
CA GLY A 101 -4.66 -2.53 -24.31
C GLY A 101 -4.79 -2.42 -22.78
N ASN A 102 -5.85 -1.73 -22.38
CA ASN A 102 -6.22 -1.29 -21.03
C ASN A 102 -5.73 -2.22 -19.89
N LEU A 103 -4.75 -1.77 -19.11
CA LEU A 103 -4.28 -2.49 -17.92
C LEU A 103 -5.35 -2.49 -16.81
N PRO A 104 -5.59 -3.61 -16.10
CA PRO A 104 -6.48 -3.60 -14.94
C PRO A 104 -5.86 -2.79 -13.80
N PHE A 105 -6.69 -2.09 -13.02
CA PHE A 105 -6.20 -1.37 -11.83
C PHE A 105 -5.76 -2.34 -10.72
N THR A 106 -6.32 -3.56 -10.70
CA THR A 106 -5.98 -4.60 -9.71
C THR A 106 -4.55 -5.10 -9.85
N MET A 107 -3.90 -4.92 -11.01
CA MET A 107 -2.54 -5.41 -11.26
C MET A 107 -1.53 -4.92 -10.21
N MET A 108 -1.74 -3.76 -9.62
CA MET A 108 -0.81 -3.22 -8.59
C MET A 108 -0.90 -3.97 -7.26
N PHE A 109 -1.98 -4.71 -7.07
CA PHE A 109 -2.21 -5.60 -5.95
C PHE A 109 -1.83 -7.05 -6.32
N ASP A 110 -2.14 -7.48 -7.55
CA ASP A 110 -1.81 -8.82 -8.05
C ASP A 110 -0.29 -8.98 -8.30
N PHE A 111 0.37 -7.90 -8.71
CA PHE A 111 1.80 -7.83 -9.05
C PHE A 111 2.46 -6.66 -8.30
N PRO A 112 2.71 -6.83 -6.99
CA PRO A 112 3.11 -5.74 -6.12
C PRO A 112 4.60 -5.37 -6.23
N SER A 113 5.33 -5.85 -7.24
CA SER A 113 6.77 -5.57 -7.43
C SER A 113 7.12 -5.39 -8.91
N VAL A 114 8.27 -4.79 -9.19
CA VAL A 114 8.77 -4.60 -10.56
C VAL A 114 9.00 -5.96 -11.24
N SER A 115 9.56 -6.94 -10.53
CA SER A 115 9.76 -8.29 -11.06
C SER A 115 8.43 -8.94 -11.45
N ALA A 116 7.40 -8.82 -10.61
CA ALA A 116 6.08 -9.38 -10.88
C ALA A 116 5.38 -8.69 -12.05
N LEU A 117 5.51 -7.37 -12.17
CA LEU A 117 4.99 -6.61 -13.31
C LEU A 117 5.72 -7.01 -14.60
N THR A 118 7.03 -7.18 -14.54
CA THR A 118 7.86 -7.59 -15.68
C THR A 118 7.43 -8.96 -16.20
N ASP A 119 7.27 -9.93 -15.31
CA ASP A 119 6.79 -11.28 -15.64
C ASP A 119 5.42 -11.24 -16.34
N TYR A 120 4.48 -10.45 -15.80
CA TYR A 120 3.16 -10.26 -16.41
C TYR A 120 3.25 -9.74 -17.85
N PHE A 121 4.15 -8.79 -18.12
CA PHE A 121 4.33 -8.23 -19.46
C PHE A 121 5.06 -9.19 -20.41
N VAL A 122 6.06 -9.93 -19.92
CA VAL A 122 6.76 -10.97 -20.70
C VAL A 122 5.80 -12.07 -21.11
N THR A 123 4.92 -12.52 -20.21
CA THR A 123 3.91 -13.56 -20.49
C THR A 123 2.86 -13.10 -21.51
N ARG A 124 2.64 -11.78 -21.63
CA ARG A 124 1.66 -11.19 -22.56
C ARG A 124 2.25 -10.86 -23.93
N SER A 125 3.58 -10.76 -24.06
CA SER A 125 4.28 -10.43 -25.30
C SER A 125 4.35 -11.61 -26.27
#